data_AF-M7ARG5-F1
#
_entry.id   AF-M7ARG5-F1
#
_cell.length_a   1.000
_cell.length_b   1.000
_cell.length_c   1.000
_cell.angle_alpha   90.00
_cell.angle_beta   90.00
_cell.angle_gamma   90.00
#
_symmetry.space_group_name_H-M   'P 1'
#
loop_
_entity.id
_entity.type
_entity.pdbx_description
1 polymer ?
#
loop_
_entity_poly.entity_id
_entity_poly.type
_entity_poly.pdbx_seq_one_letter_code
_entity_poly.pdbx_strand_id
1 'polypeptide(L)'
;MFELPCTLPREKDLQISLFDYDLVLPDQKIGATSIDLENRVLSRFRASCGLPQSYCISGPCQWRDQLLPTQLLENFAKMKNLALPEFSADGGKATFMGRAFLLAQFESKVPAHGHLGPPRERLALHLLRTCGLVPEHLETRTLHHSIQPGIDQGKLQMWVDIFPESFGPPGPAFDITPRKPKRYELRCIVWNTRDVDLQDTSITGQRMSDIYVKGWLDGLEEERQRTDVHYRSLGGEGNFNWRFIFPFEFLPMEQVCVLPRKEYLWSLDETVLKVPPKLILQVWDNDKFSADDFLAQLPVPPLPNEEQQRDVEYFVQGAGFSCAMAKPGLKISNCLGQMSSAFPTSLRQQSHLDGNVGREQRQGPWGRAREPGQHYSYQQETFGLAKFHP
;
A
#
# COMPACT_ATOMS: atom_id res chain seq x y z
N MET A 1 -22.56 9.03 -7.23
CA MET A 1 -22.55 8.26 -8.50
C MET A 1 -23.89 8.49 -9.17
N PHE A 2 -23.92 8.68 -10.48
CA PHE A 2 -25.15 8.76 -11.27
C PHE A 2 -25.18 7.59 -12.24
N GLU A 3 -26.28 6.86 -12.28
CA GLU A 3 -26.56 5.82 -13.25
C GLU A 3 -27.72 6.29 -14.12
N LEU A 4 -27.49 6.35 -15.43
CA LEU A 4 -28.46 6.88 -16.38
C LEU A 4 -28.67 5.83 -17.47
N PRO A 5 -29.86 5.23 -17.60
CA PRO A 5 -30.16 4.39 -18.75
C PRO A 5 -30.18 5.25 -20.02
N CYS A 6 -29.62 4.75 -21.11
CA CYS A 6 -29.65 5.46 -22.39
C CYS A 6 -29.84 4.50 -23.58
N THR A 7 -30.53 4.97 -24.62
CA THR A 7 -30.70 4.23 -25.88
C THR A 7 -29.91 4.88 -27.01
N LEU A 8 -28.79 4.28 -27.42
CA LEU A 8 -28.00 4.74 -28.56
C LEU A 8 -28.54 4.17 -29.89
N PRO A 9 -28.58 4.97 -30.98
CA PRO A 9 -28.05 6.34 -31.12
C PRO A 9 -29.06 7.45 -30.79
N ARG A 10 -30.27 7.12 -30.31
CA ARG A 10 -31.34 8.12 -30.04
C ARG A 10 -30.91 9.16 -29.01
N GLU A 11 -30.24 8.73 -27.95
CA GLU A 11 -29.79 9.55 -26.82
C GLU A 11 -28.25 9.64 -26.80
N LYS A 12 -27.71 10.33 -27.80
CA LYS A 12 -26.25 10.39 -28.02
C LYS A 12 -25.51 11.39 -27.13
N ASP A 13 -26.14 12.47 -26.68
CA ASP A 13 -25.44 13.55 -25.95
C ASP A 13 -25.76 13.50 -24.45
N LEU A 14 -24.73 13.29 -23.62
CA LEU A 14 -24.81 13.47 -22.17
C LEU A 14 -24.54 14.94 -21.83
N GLN A 15 -25.59 15.64 -21.38
CA GLN A 15 -25.50 17.03 -20.92
C GLN A 15 -25.33 17.06 -19.41
N ILE A 16 -24.29 17.74 -18.94
CA ILE A 16 -24.01 17.91 -17.51
C ILE A 16 -24.00 19.40 -17.20
N SER A 17 -24.82 19.82 -16.25
CA SER A 17 -24.88 21.20 -15.77
C SER A 17 -24.59 21.24 -14.28
N LEU A 18 -23.72 22.16 -13.87
CA LEU A 18 -23.40 22.42 -12.48
C LEU A 18 -24.15 23.67 -12.01
N PHE A 19 -24.74 23.57 -10.82
CA PHE A 19 -25.49 24.64 -10.18
C PHE A 19 -24.85 24.96 -8.82
N ASP A 20 -24.85 26.24 -8.48
CA ASP A 20 -24.51 26.73 -7.15
C ASP A 20 -25.71 26.50 -6.24
N TYR A 21 -25.48 25.85 -5.10
CA TYR A 21 -26.56 25.48 -4.20
C TYR A 21 -26.83 26.59 -3.20
N ASP A 22 -28.04 27.14 -3.24
CA ASP A 22 -28.49 28.19 -2.34
C ASP A 22 -29.61 27.67 -1.42
N LEU A 23 -29.51 27.96 -0.12
CA LEU A 23 -30.52 27.51 0.85
C LEU A 23 -31.90 28.18 0.68
N VAL A 24 -31.93 29.37 0.07
CA VAL A 24 -33.13 30.24 0.02
C VAL A 24 -33.43 30.74 -1.38
N LEU A 25 -32.39 31.04 -2.17
CA LEU A 25 -32.55 31.53 -3.54
C LEU A 25 -32.59 30.35 -4.52
N PRO A 26 -33.13 30.53 -5.74
CA PRO A 26 -33.03 29.52 -6.78
C PRO A 26 -31.56 29.30 -7.17
N ASP A 27 -31.16 28.02 -7.19
CA ASP A 27 -29.82 27.60 -7.58
C ASP A 27 -29.42 28.18 -8.94
N GLN A 28 -28.27 28.85 -8.99
CA GLN A 28 -27.77 29.50 -10.18
C GLN A 28 -26.86 28.57 -10.98
N LYS A 29 -27.04 28.52 -12.29
CA LYS A 29 -26.18 27.69 -13.15
C LYS A 29 -24.77 28.26 -13.19
N ILE A 30 -23.79 27.50 -12.71
CA ILE A 30 -22.36 27.83 -12.82
C ILE A 30 -21.93 27.61 -14.27
N GLY A 31 -22.21 26.43 -14.83
CA GLY A 31 -21.84 26.10 -16.21
C GLY A 31 -22.33 24.73 -16.65
N ALA A 32 -22.08 24.39 -17.91
CA ALA A 32 -22.42 23.09 -18.48
C ALA A 32 -21.37 22.59 -19.47
N THR A 33 -21.40 21.28 -19.69
CA THR A 33 -20.60 20.59 -20.69
C THR A 33 -21.41 19.46 -21.34
N SER A 34 -20.98 19.03 -22.52
CA SER A 34 -21.67 18.00 -23.30
C SER A 34 -20.68 16.93 -23.75
N ILE A 35 -21.10 15.67 -23.68
CA ILE A 35 -20.30 14.50 -24.07
C ILE A 35 -21.09 13.67 -25.08
N ASP A 36 -20.50 13.43 -26.24
CA ASP A 36 -21.05 12.53 -27.27
C ASP A 36 -20.73 11.07 -26.87
N LEU A 37 -21.76 10.36 -26.39
CA LEU A 37 -21.71 8.96 -25.99
C LEU A 37 -21.65 8.02 -27.19
N GLU A 38 -22.29 8.36 -28.31
CA GLU A 38 -22.33 7.52 -29.50
C GLU A 38 -20.92 7.37 -30.11
N ASN A 39 -20.23 8.49 -30.31
CA ASN A 39 -18.85 8.48 -30.81
C ASN A 39 -17.93 7.68 -29.88
N ARG A 40 -18.18 7.70 -28.57
CA ARG A 40 -17.42 6.95 -27.57
C ARG A 40 -17.59 5.44 -27.74
N VAL A 41 -18.82 4.97 -27.95
CA VAL A 41 -19.14 3.55 -28.16
C VAL A 41 -18.66 3.05 -29.53
N LEU A 42 -18.84 3.85 -30.58
CA LEU A 42 -18.46 3.48 -31.95
C LEU A 42 -16.96 3.63 -32.23
N SER A 43 -16.22 4.28 -31.33
CA SER A 43 -14.78 4.43 -31.45
C SER A 43 -14.05 3.09 -31.50
N ARG A 44 -13.12 2.95 -32.45
CA ARG A 44 -12.22 1.78 -32.58
C ARG A 44 -11.34 1.53 -31.35
N PHE A 45 -11.25 2.52 -30.46
CA PHE A 45 -10.39 2.49 -29.27
C PHE A 45 -11.10 1.96 -28.01
N ARG A 46 -12.38 1.53 -28.12
CA ARG A 46 -13.19 1.04 -27.00
C ARG A 46 -13.21 2.02 -25.83
N ALA A 47 -13.67 3.24 -26.10
CA ALA A 47 -13.71 4.29 -25.08
C ALA A 47 -14.87 4.13 -24.08
N SER A 48 -15.59 2.99 -24.09
CA SER A 48 -16.77 2.76 -23.25
C SER A 48 -16.42 2.60 -21.77
N CYS A 49 -15.44 1.77 -21.42
CA CYS A 49 -14.90 1.62 -20.07
C CYS A 49 -13.38 1.55 -20.15
N GLY A 50 -12.70 2.43 -19.44
CA GLY A 50 -11.24 2.55 -19.50
C GLY A 50 -10.53 1.35 -18.86
N LEU A 51 -9.43 0.90 -19.47
CA LEU A 51 -8.66 -0.24 -18.98
C LEU A 51 -7.75 0.15 -17.80
N PRO A 52 -7.94 -0.41 -16.59
CA PRO A 52 -7.13 -0.09 -15.41
C PRO A 52 -5.68 -0.57 -15.57
N GLN A 53 -4.80 -0.09 -14.68
CA GLN A 53 -3.38 -0.45 -14.72
C GLN A 53 -3.15 -1.95 -14.47
N SER A 54 -3.90 -2.51 -13.51
CA SER A 54 -3.79 -3.88 -13.03
C SER A 54 -5.18 -4.47 -12.82
N TYR A 55 -5.31 -5.78 -13.01
CA TYR A 55 -6.58 -6.49 -12.77
C TYR A 55 -6.70 -6.84 -11.28
N CYS A 56 -7.62 -6.17 -10.57
CA CYS A 56 -7.90 -6.43 -9.16
C CYS A 56 -9.32 -6.96 -8.98
N ILE A 57 -9.48 -7.98 -8.15
CA ILE A 57 -10.79 -8.60 -7.84
C ILE A 57 -11.48 -7.96 -6.64
N SER A 58 -10.76 -7.14 -5.87
CA SER A 58 -11.25 -6.46 -4.66
C SER A 58 -10.50 -5.14 -4.44
N GLY A 59 -10.89 -4.41 -3.39
CA GLY A 59 -10.22 -3.19 -2.98
C GLY A 59 -10.57 -1.96 -3.83
N PRO A 60 -9.87 -0.83 -3.64
CA PRO A 60 -10.23 0.45 -4.27
C PRO A 60 -10.08 0.48 -5.79
N CYS A 61 -9.30 -0.44 -6.37
CA CYS A 61 -9.06 -0.57 -7.80
C CYS A 61 -9.73 -1.81 -8.39
N GLN A 62 -10.82 -2.28 -7.76
CA GLN A 62 -11.58 -3.44 -8.22
C GLN A 62 -12.02 -3.27 -9.68
N TRP A 63 -11.93 -4.36 -10.44
CA TRP A 63 -12.36 -4.44 -11.82
C TRP A 63 -13.83 -4.02 -11.99
N ARG A 64 -14.10 -3.16 -12.97
CA ARG A 64 -15.40 -2.51 -13.17
C ARG A 64 -16.13 -2.96 -14.44
N ASP A 65 -15.41 -3.55 -15.38
CA ASP A 65 -16.00 -4.02 -16.64
C ASP A 65 -16.87 -5.27 -16.38
N GLN A 66 -17.96 -5.41 -17.13
CA GLN A 66 -18.86 -6.56 -17.00
C GLN A 66 -18.23 -7.86 -17.51
N LEU A 67 -17.25 -7.74 -18.41
CA LEU A 67 -16.53 -8.89 -18.97
C LEU A 67 -15.14 -9.01 -18.36
N LEU A 68 -14.64 -10.24 -18.28
CA LEU A 68 -13.26 -10.50 -17.86
C LEU A 68 -12.27 -10.01 -18.92
N PRO A 69 -11.04 -9.62 -18.52
CA PRO A 69 -9.98 -9.27 -19.47
C PRO A 69 -9.76 -10.32 -20.58
N THR A 70 -9.80 -11.61 -20.26
CA THR A 70 -9.71 -12.68 -21.26
C THR A 70 -10.84 -12.63 -22.30
N GLN A 71 -12.09 -12.48 -21.85
CA GLN A 71 -13.26 -12.38 -22.73
C GLN A 71 -13.19 -11.12 -23.60
N LEU A 72 -12.73 -10.00 -23.03
CA LEU A 72 -12.50 -8.77 -23.77
C LEU A 72 -11.43 -8.93 -24.85
N LEU A 73 -10.34 -9.62 -24.53
CA LEU A 73 -9.26 -9.90 -25.48
C LEU A 73 -9.74 -10.81 -26.62
N GLU A 74 -10.53 -11.84 -26.31
CA GLU A 74 -11.16 -12.71 -27.30
C GLU A 74 -12.12 -11.94 -28.22
N ASN A 75 -12.96 -11.08 -27.64
CA ASN A 75 -13.89 -10.24 -28.41
C ASN A 75 -13.14 -9.26 -29.33
N PHE A 76 -12.05 -8.67 -28.82
CA PHE A 76 -11.18 -7.82 -29.63
C PHE A 76 -10.54 -8.61 -30.78
N ALA A 77 -10.01 -9.81 -30.51
CA ALA A 77 -9.42 -10.67 -31.52
C ALA A 77 -10.43 -11.03 -32.62
N LYS A 78 -11.65 -11.44 -32.24
CA LYS A 78 -12.74 -11.74 -33.17
C LYS A 78 -13.12 -10.52 -34.03
N MET A 79 -13.30 -9.36 -33.40
CA MET A 79 -13.66 -8.12 -34.11
C MET A 79 -12.59 -7.69 -35.13
N LYS A 80 -11.32 -7.96 -34.83
CA LYS A 80 -10.19 -7.64 -35.72
C LYS A 80 -9.82 -8.79 -36.68
N ASN A 81 -10.58 -9.88 -36.70
CA ASN A 81 -10.28 -11.10 -37.46
C ASN A 81 -8.87 -11.64 -37.19
N LEU A 82 -8.45 -11.64 -35.93
CA LEU A 82 -7.16 -12.18 -35.46
C LEU A 82 -7.33 -13.58 -34.88
N ALA A 83 -6.23 -14.34 -34.82
CA ALA A 83 -6.20 -15.59 -34.09
C ALA A 83 -6.51 -15.36 -32.59
N LEU A 84 -7.25 -16.30 -31.98
CA LEU A 84 -7.59 -16.24 -30.57
C LEU A 84 -6.32 -16.32 -29.71
N PRO A 85 -6.28 -15.61 -28.57
CA PRO A 85 -5.15 -15.69 -27.65
C PRO A 85 -5.08 -17.08 -27.00
N GLU A 86 -3.89 -17.68 -27.03
CA GLU A 86 -3.64 -18.98 -26.39
C GLU A 86 -2.94 -18.76 -25.06
N PHE A 87 -3.55 -19.22 -23.96
CA PHE A 87 -2.97 -19.12 -22.63
C PHE A 87 -2.44 -20.47 -22.15
N SER A 88 -1.31 -20.45 -21.45
CA SER A 88 -0.79 -21.60 -20.71
C SER A 88 -1.72 -21.98 -19.55
N ALA A 89 -1.65 -23.24 -19.11
CA ALA A 89 -2.49 -23.77 -18.02
C ALA A 89 -2.29 -23.01 -16.70
N ASP A 90 -1.08 -22.50 -16.44
CA ASP A 90 -0.73 -21.69 -15.27
C ASP A 90 -1.15 -20.20 -15.42
N GLY A 91 -1.56 -19.77 -16.62
CA GLY A 91 -1.89 -18.38 -16.93
C GLY A 91 -0.69 -17.42 -16.97
N GLY A 92 0.54 -17.92 -16.78
CA GLY A 92 1.75 -17.10 -16.73
C GLY A 92 2.33 -16.76 -18.11
N LYS A 93 1.87 -17.45 -19.16
CA LYS A 93 2.29 -17.27 -20.55
C LYS A 93 1.08 -17.17 -21.47
N ALA A 94 1.16 -16.30 -22.47
CA ALA A 94 0.16 -16.17 -23.53
C ALA A 94 0.82 -15.98 -24.90
N THR A 95 0.22 -16.54 -25.95
CA THR A 95 0.58 -16.27 -27.34
C THR A 95 -0.52 -15.44 -27.98
N PHE A 96 -0.17 -14.27 -28.52
CA PHE A 96 -1.12 -13.37 -29.17
C PHE A 96 -0.42 -12.60 -30.30
N MET A 97 -1.11 -12.43 -31.44
CA MET A 97 -0.54 -11.78 -32.65
C MET A 97 0.83 -12.36 -33.08
N GLY A 98 1.01 -13.68 -32.95
CA GLY A 98 2.26 -14.37 -33.30
C GLY A 98 3.44 -14.13 -32.36
N ARG A 99 3.22 -13.51 -31.19
CA ARG A 99 4.24 -13.24 -30.16
C ARG A 99 3.89 -13.94 -28.86
N ALA A 100 4.91 -14.42 -28.15
CA ALA A 100 4.78 -14.99 -26.82
C ALA A 100 5.06 -13.92 -25.76
N PHE A 101 4.22 -13.89 -24.73
CA PHE A 101 4.26 -12.94 -23.62
C PHE A 101 4.32 -13.69 -22.30
N LEU A 102 5.14 -13.21 -21.37
CA LEU A 102 5.28 -13.76 -20.02
C LEU A 102 4.87 -12.73 -18.99
N LEU A 103 4.01 -13.11 -18.04
CA LEU A 103 3.54 -12.20 -17.01
C LEU A 103 4.69 -11.61 -16.18
N ALA A 104 5.71 -12.41 -15.88
CA ALA A 104 6.90 -11.98 -15.13
C ALA A 104 7.69 -10.84 -15.81
N GLN A 105 7.55 -10.64 -17.12
CA GLN A 105 8.19 -9.53 -17.83
C GLN A 105 7.48 -8.19 -17.54
N PHE A 106 6.19 -8.23 -17.19
CA PHE A 106 5.36 -7.05 -16.94
C PHE A 106 5.25 -6.73 -15.44
N GLU A 107 5.37 -7.74 -14.58
CA GLU A 107 5.27 -7.62 -13.13
C GLU A 107 6.63 -7.68 -12.44
N SER A 108 7.57 -6.82 -12.86
CA SER A 108 8.90 -6.72 -12.24
C SER A 108 8.84 -6.25 -10.78
N LYS A 109 7.81 -5.49 -10.42
CA LYS A 109 7.46 -5.08 -9.06
C LYS A 109 6.02 -5.54 -8.81
N VAL A 110 5.84 -6.77 -8.34
CA VAL A 110 4.51 -7.30 -8.00
C VAL A 110 3.81 -6.29 -7.09
N PRO A 111 2.64 -5.74 -7.48
CA PRO A 111 1.93 -4.80 -6.64
C PRO A 111 1.72 -5.38 -5.26
N ALA A 112 2.08 -4.58 -4.28
CA ALA A 112 2.12 -4.85 -2.87
C ALA A 112 0.85 -5.41 -2.22
N HIS A 113 -0.29 -5.31 -2.92
CA HIS A 113 -1.60 -5.48 -2.33
C HIS A 113 -2.24 -6.81 -2.75
N GLY A 114 -2.93 -7.46 -1.81
CA GLY A 114 -3.66 -8.73 -1.99
C GLY A 114 -4.87 -8.70 -2.91
N HIS A 115 -5.11 -7.59 -3.57
CA HIS A 115 -6.28 -7.38 -4.39
C HIS A 115 -6.13 -7.92 -5.82
N LEU A 116 -4.93 -8.35 -6.22
CA LEU A 116 -4.64 -8.83 -7.56
C LEU A 116 -5.45 -10.08 -7.91
N GLY A 117 -6.00 -10.11 -9.12
CA GLY A 117 -6.69 -11.29 -9.63
C GLY A 117 -5.74 -12.38 -10.16
N PRO A 118 -6.30 -13.47 -10.71
CA PRO A 118 -5.53 -14.57 -11.30
C PRO A 118 -4.51 -14.09 -12.37
N PRO A 119 -3.33 -14.74 -12.47
CA PRO A 119 -2.30 -14.44 -13.46
C PRO A 119 -2.82 -14.31 -14.89
N ARG A 120 -3.73 -15.21 -15.29
CA ARG A 120 -4.31 -15.27 -16.63
C ARG A 120 -5.02 -13.96 -17.01
N GLU A 121 -5.85 -13.43 -16.12
CA GLU A 121 -6.61 -12.19 -16.37
C GLU A 121 -5.72 -10.96 -16.33
N ARG A 122 -4.71 -10.94 -15.45
CA ARG A 122 -3.69 -9.89 -15.42
C ARG A 122 -2.91 -9.83 -16.73
N LEU A 123 -2.46 -10.98 -17.24
CA LEU A 123 -1.77 -11.06 -18.52
C LEU A 123 -2.68 -10.63 -19.68
N ALA A 124 -3.94 -11.08 -19.70
CA ALA A 124 -4.91 -10.67 -20.72
C ALA A 124 -5.14 -9.14 -20.72
N LEU A 125 -5.23 -8.51 -19.55
CA LEU A 125 -5.33 -7.05 -19.44
C LEU A 125 -4.09 -6.35 -19.98
N HIS A 126 -2.88 -6.85 -19.69
CA HIS A 126 -1.66 -6.29 -20.27
C HIS A 126 -1.69 -6.33 -21.80
N LEU A 127 -2.12 -7.46 -22.38
CA LEU A 127 -2.27 -7.58 -23.84
C LEU A 127 -3.28 -6.58 -24.39
N LEU A 128 -4.46 -6.46 -23.78
CA LEU A 128 -5.47 -5.46 -24.19
C LEU A 128 -4.93 -4.03 -24.21
N ARG A 129 -4.12 -3.68 -23.22
CA ARG A 129 -3.49 -2.35 -23.14
C ARG A 129 -2.45 -2.11 -24.21
N THR A 130 -1.83 -3.18 -24.75
CA THR A 130 -0.93 -3.07 -25.91
C THR A 130 -1.66 -2.91 -27.24
N CYS A 131 -2.97 -3.15 -27.27
CA CYS A 131 -3.80 -3.04 -28.48
C CYS A 131 -4.24 -1.60 -28.83
N GLY A 132 -3.74 -0.59 -28.10
CA GLY A 132 -4.10 0.81 -28.33
C GLY A 132 -5.53 1.16 -27.89
N LEU A 133 -6.10 0.39 -26.97
CA LEU A 133 -7.40 0.69 -26.36
C LEU A 133 -7.26 1.78 -25.29
N VAL A 134 -8.36 2.47 -24.98
CA VAL A 134 -8.35 3.58 -24.02
C VAL A 134 -8.02 3.08 -22.61
N PRO A 135 -6.93 3.55 -21.98
CA PRO A 135 -6.66 3.25 -20.58
C PRO A 135 -7.65 3.99 -19.68
N GLU A 136 -7.76 3.54 -18.45
CA GLU A 136 -8.49 4.26 -17.41
C GLU A 136 -7.90 5.67 -17.24
N HIS A 137 -8.78 6.66 -17.27
CA HIS A 137 -8.42 8.06 -17.22
C HIS A 137 -9.51 8.84 -16.47
N LEU A 138 -9.08 9.87 -15.75
CA LEU A 138 -9.98 10.88 -15.19
C LEU A 138 -10.26 11.92 -16.29
N GLU A 139 -11.49 11.94 -16.78
CA GLU A 139 -11.90 12.87 -17.82
C GLU A 139 -12.10 14.26 -17.21
N THR A 140 -11.42 15.26 -17.79
CA THR A 140 -11.57 16.66 -17.37
C THR A 140 -12.27 17.44 -18.46
N ARG A 141 -13.43 18.02 -18.14
CA ARG A 141 -14.25 18.81 -19.06
C ARG A 141 -14.38 20.25 -18.58
N THR A 142 -14.13 21.19 -19.46
CA THR A 142 -14.37 22.61 -19.18
C THR A 142 -15.88 22.88 -19.12
N LEU A 143 -16.28 23.69 -18.14
CA LEU A 143 -17.65 24.16 -18.00
C LEU A 143 -17.81 25.49 -18.73
N HIS A 144 -18.87 25.60 -19.51
CA HIS A 144 -19.21 26.81 -20.27
C HIS A 144 -20.58 27.34 -19.85
N HIS A 145 -20.75 28.66 -19.94
CA HIS A 145 -22.00 29.31 -19.61
C HIS A 145 -22.47 30.19 -20.76
N SER A 146 -23.77 30.17 -21.07
CA SER A 146 -24.33 30.82 -22.27
C SER A 146 -24.26 32.35 -22.21
N ILE A 147 -24.30 32.93 -21.00
CA ILE A 147 -24.20 34.38 -20.77
C ILE A 147 -22.76 34.88 -20.96
N GLN A 148 -21.76 34.03 -20.76
CA GLN A 148 -20.33 34.36 -20.91
C GLN A 148 -19.64 33.41 -21.91
N PRO A 149 -20.00 33.49 -23.20
CA PRO A 149 -19.43 32.62 -24.22
C PRO A 149 -17.92 32.84 -24.34
N GLY A 150 -17.16 31.75 -24.37
CA GLY A 150 -15.70 31.78 -24.49
C GLY A 150 -14.93 31.98 -23.18
N ILE A 151 -15.61 32.10 -22.04
CA ILE A 151 -14.98 32.15 -20.71
C ILE A 151 -15.18 30.81 -19.99
N ASP A 152 -14.07 30.21 -19.56
CA ASP A 152 -14.06 28.96 -18.79
C ASP A 152 -14.59 29.20 -17.37
N GLN A 153 -15.65 28.50 -16.98
CA GLN A 153 -16.29 28.60 -15.66
C GLN A 153 -15.79 27.51 -14.67
N GLY A 154 -14.56 27.04 -14.89
CA GLY A 154 -13.98 25.92 -14.17
C GLY A 154 -14.00 24.60 -14.95
N LYS A 155 -13.66 23.52 -14.26
CA LYS A 155 -13.46 22.18 -14.84
C LYS A 155 -14.16 21.13 -14.00
N LEU A 156 -14.87 20.23 -14.67
CA LEU A 156 -15.47 19.04 -14.09
C LEU A 156 -14.57 17.83 -14.33
N GLN A 157 -14.27 17.08 -13.28
CA GLN A 157 -13.51 15.83 -13.37
C GLN A 157 -14.39 14.64 -13.04
N MET A 158 -14.39 13.63 -13.90
CA MET A 158 -15.26 12.45 -13.74
C MET A 158 -14.74 11.24 -14.51
N TRP A 159 -15.27 10.07 -14.15
CA TRP A 159 -15.24 8.90 -15.02
C TRP A 159 -16.58 8.79 -15.74
N VAL A 160 -16.54 8.47 -17.02
CA VAL A 160 -17.73 8.18 -17.82
C VAL A 160 -17.56 6.78 -18.38
N ASP A 161 -18.37 5.86 -17.89
CA ASP A 161 -18.39 4.48 -18.34
C ASP A 161 -19.75 4.13 -18.95
N ILE A 162 -19.72 3.36 -20.04
CA ILE A 162 -20.90 2.93 -20.78
C ILE A 162 -20.91 1.41 -20.82
N PHE A 163 -22.00 0.82 -20.31
CA PHE A 163 -22.17 -0.62 -20.16
C PHE A 163 -23.44 -1.09 -20.85
N PRO A 164 -23.39 -2.13 -21.72
CA PRO A 164 -24.60 -2.73 -22.27
C PRO A 164 -25.43 -3.42 -21.19
N GLU A 165 -26.74 -3.14 -21.14
CA GLU A 165 -27.66 -3.80 -20.20
C GLU A 165 -27.69 -5.32 -20.37
N SER A 166 -27.47 -5.81 -21.60
CA SER A 166 -27.48 -7.24 -21.92
C SER A 166 -26.40 -8.05 -21.20
N PHE A 167 -25.34 -7.40 -20.69
CA PHE A 167 -24.24 -8.07 -19.99
C PHE A 167 -24.44 -8.08 -18.46
N GLY A 168 -25.57 -7.59 -17.97
CA GLY A 168 -25.91 -7.56 -16.54
C GLY A 168 -25.61 -6.19 -15.90
N PRO A 169 -25.63 -6.10 -14.56
CA PRO A 169 -25.32 -4.84 -13.89
C PRO A 169 -23.84 -4.45 -14.07
N PRO A 170 -23.51 -3.14 -14.05
CA PRO A 170 -22.13 -2.69 -14.08
C PRO A 170 -21.38 -3.08 -12.80
N GLY A 171 -20.04 -3.04 -12.86
CA GLY A 171 -19.19 -3.24 -11.68
C GLY A 171 -19.36 -2.12 -10.64
N PRO A 172 -18.71 -2.25 -9.47
CA PRO A 172 -18.85 -1.29 -8.39
C PRO A 172 -18.34 0.10 -8.79
N ALA A 173 -18.99 1.13 -8.25
CA ALA A 173 -18.59 2.51 -8.40
C ALA A 173 -17.20 2.76 -7.81
N PHE A 174 -16.49 3.75 -8.36
CA PHE A 174 -15.31 4.28 -7.68
C PHE A 174 -15.69 4.94 -6.36
N ASP A 175 -15.11 4.44 -5.27
CA ASP A 175 -15.18 5.12 -3.99
C ASP A 175 -14.17 6.27 -3.97
N ILE A 176 -14.68 7.48 -4.19
CA ILE A 176 -13.91 8.73 -4.13
C ILE A 176 -13.78 9.29 -2.71
N THR A 177 -14.33 8.60 -1.71
CA THR A 177 -14.21 9.03 -0.32
C THR A 177 -12.73 9.13 0.05
N PRO A 178 -12.27 10.25 0.64
CA PRO A 178 -10.88 10.39 1.08
C PRO A 178 -10.47 9.22 1.97
N ARG A 179 -9.39 8.55 1.59
CA ARG A 179 -8.91 7.37 2.30
C ARG A 179 -8.42 7.78 3.68
N LYS A 180 -8.91 7.09 4.71
CA LYS A 180 -8.49 7.32 6.09
C LYS A 180 -7.24 6.48 6.41
N PRO A 181 -6.25 7.06 7.10
CA PRO A 181 -5.11 6.31 7.60
C PRO A 181 -5.57 5.20 8.55
N LYS A 182 -4.84 4.08 8.53
CA LYS A 182 -5.01 2.98 9.49
C LYS A 182 -3.82 2.97 10.42
N ARG A 183 -4.03 2.60 11.69
CA ARG A 183 -2.96 2.46 12.67
C ARG A 183 -2.22 1.13 12.51
N TYR A 184 -0.89 1.21 12.52
CA TYR A 184 0.05 0.10 12.42
C TYR A 184 1.11 0.19 13.51
N GLU A 185 1.73 -0.96 13.80
CA GLU A 185 2.90 -1.05 14.66
C GLU A 185 4.06 -1.68 13.87
N LEU A 186 5.18 -0.95 13.81
CA LEU A 186 6.45 -1.50 13.36
C LEU A 186 7.21 -2.04 14.56
N ARG A 187 7.61 -3.31 14.50
CA ARG A 187 8.43 -3.94 15.53
C ARG A 187 9.77 -4.30 14.93
N CYS A 188 10.84 -3.71 15.47
CA CYS A 188 12.21 -4.01 15.10
C CYS A 188 12.92 -4.64 16.30
N ILE A 189 13.48 -5.83 16.12
CA ILE A 189 14.25 -6.53 17.14
C ILE A 189 15.73 -6.44 16.78
N VAL A 190 16.50 -5.84 17.68
CA VAL A 190 17.96 -5.78 17.65
C VAL A 190 18.49 -6.95 18.45
N TRP A 191 18.96 -7.99 17.76
CA TRP A 191 19.54 -9.15 18.44
C TRP A 191 20.96 -8.86 18.87
N ASN A 192 21.83 -8.58 17.90
CA ASN A 192 23.25 -8.40 18.13
C ASN A 192 23.92 -7.56 17.03
N THR A 193 25.10 -7.07 17.35
CA THR A 193 26.10 -6.49 16.44
C THR A 193 27.36 -7.38 16.47
N ARG A 194 28.09 -7.49 15.36
CA ARG A 194 29.47 -8.02 15.27
C ARG A 194 30.26 -7.14 14.31
N ASP A 195 31.59 -7.20 14.39
CA ASP A 195 32.52 -6.49 13.51
C ASP A 195 32.37 -4.94 13.52
N VAL A 196 31.91 -4.37 14.64
CA VAL A 196 31.84 -2.91 14.83
C VAL A 196 33.25 -2.34 15.01
N ASP A 197 33.56 -1.24 14.30
CA ASP A 197 34.85 -0.56 14.42
C ASP A 197 35.06 0.00 15.84
N LEU A 198 36.10 -0.49 16.52
CA LEU A 198 36.41 -0.13 17.90
C LEU A 198 37.10 1.24 17.98
N GLN A 199 36.45 2.25 18.54
CA GLN A 199 36.99 3.62 18.54
C GLN A 199 37.78 3.97 19.81
N ASP A 200 37.51 3.29 20.91
CA ASP A 200 38.07 3.59 22.21
C ASP A 200 39.32 2.76 22.57
N THR A 201 40.14 3.24 23.51
CA THR A 201 41.29 2.50 24.07
C THR A 201 41.16 2.39 25.58
N SER A 202 41.11 1.16 26.08
CA SER A 202 40.99 0.86 27.51
C SER A 202 42.23 1.32 28.29
N ILE A 203 42.10 1.39 29.62
CA ILE A 203 43.19 1.69 30.55
C ILE A 203 44.36 0.68 30.40
N THR A 204 44.11 -0.51 29.86
CA THR A 204 45.12 -1.55 29.58
C THR A 204 45.72 -1.46 28.16
N GLY A 205 45.37 -0.43 27.38
CA GLY A 205 45.84 -0.22 26.00
C GLY A 205 45.13 -1.06 24.95
N GLN A 206 44.02 -1.72 25.29
CA GLN A 206 43.26 -2.55 24.34
C GLN A 206 42.14 -1.74 23.69
N ARG A 207 41.94 -1.90 22.38
CA ARG A 207 40.82 -1.26 21.69
C ARG A 207 39.50 -1.81 22.21
N MET A 208 38.53 -0.93 22.46
CA MET A 208 37.18 -1.29 22.91
C MET A 208 36.15 -0.27 22.39
N SER A 209 34.86 -0.56 22.52
CA SER A 209 33.75 0.39 22.32
C SER A 209 32.58 0.06 23.24
N ASP A 210 31.83 1.08 23.66
CA ASP A 210 30.60 1.00 24.44
C ASP A 210 29.39 1.16 23.49
N ILE A 211 28.99 0.06 22.85
CA ILE A 211 28.10 0.08 21.68
C ILE A 211 26.63 0.22 22.09
N TYR A 212 25.87 1.07 21.40
CA TYR A 212 24.41 1.07 21.44
C TYR A 212 23.78 1.42 20.09
N VAL A 213 22.49 1.12 19.93
CA VAL A 213 21.75 1.35 18.68
C VAL A 213 20.63 2.35 18.90
N LYS A 214 20.51 3.33 18.00
CA LYS A 214 19.40 4.28 17.89
C LYS A 214 18.51 3.92 16.70
N GLY A 215 17.20 4.10 16.83
CA GLY A 215 16.24 3.82 15.77
C GLY A 215 15.05 4.78 15.76
N TRP A 216 14.60 5.18 14.57
CA TRP A 216 13.41 6.02 14.37
C TRP A 216 12.82 5.87 12.97
N LEU A 217 11.57 6.32 12.79
CA LEU A 217 10.93 6.42 11.48
C LEU A 217 11.21 7.79 10.85
N ASP A 218 11.45 7.80 9.55
CA ASP A 218 11.66 9.02 8.76
C ASP A 218 10.46 9.98 8.94
N GLY A 219 10.73 11.23 9.33
CA GLY A 219 9.70 12.23 9.70
C GLY A 219 9.21 12.18 11.16
N LEU A 220 9.66 11.21 11.97
CA LEU A 220 9.44 11.13 13.42
C LEU A 220 10.79 11.12 14.18
N GLU A 221 11.69 12.05 13.85
CA GLU A 221 13.03 12.12 14.44
C GLU A 221 13.02 12.35 15.97
N GLU A 222 11.96 12.98 16.48
CA GLU A 222 11.72 13.26 17.90
C GLU A 222 11.30 12.01 18.69
N GLU A 223 10.72 11.00 18.03
CA GLU A 223 10.29 9.73 18.66
C GLU A 223 11.40 8.67 18.65
N ARG A 224 12.66 9.11 18.61
CA ARG A 224 13.83 8.22 18.53
C ARG A 224 13.95 7.33 19.76
N GLN A 225 14.10 6.05 19.52
CA GLN A 225 14.36 5.05 20.56
C GLN A 225 15.83 4.64 20.54
N ARG A 226 16.34 4.18 21.67
CA ARG A 226 17.69 3.63 21.81
C ARG A 226 17.68 2.34 22.62
N THR A 227 18.64 1.46 22.35
CA THR A 227 18.90 0.27 23.16
C THR A 227 19.60 0.64 24.48
N ASP A 228 19.80 -0.36 25.33
CA ASP A 228 20.84 -0.34 26.35
C ASP A 228 22.25 -0.30 25.73
N VAL A 229 23.25 0.00 26.55
CA VAL A 229 24.65 0.11 26.15
C VAL A 229 25.37 -1.20 26.46
N HIS A 230 26.02 -1.78 25.47
CA HIS A 230 26.91 -2.91 25.63
C HIS A 230 28.32 -2.42 25.95
N TYR A 231 28.70 -2.47 27.23
CA TYR A 231 29.97 -1.95 27.70
C TYR A 231 31.15 -2.85 27.34
N ARG A 232 32.28 -2.23 26.95
CA ARG A 232 33.58 -2.87 26.75
C ARG A 232 33.57 -3.99 25.71
N SER A 233 33.00 -3.73 24.55
CA SER A 233 33.15 -4.63 23.41
C SER A 233 34.61 -4.67 22.96
N LEU A 234 35.27 -5.83 23.09
CA LEU A 234 36.69 -6.03 22.70
C LEU A 234 36.85 -6.52 21.26
N GLY A 235 35.76 -7.03 20.66
CA GLY A 235 35.75 -7.64 19.34
C GLY A 235 34.73 -7.03 18.38
N GLY A 236 34.12 -5.90 18.75
CA GLY A 236 33.06 -5.26 17.97
C GLY A 236 31.71 -6.00 18.05
N GLU A 237 31.56 -6.92 19.00
CA GLU A 237 30.32 -7.65 19.27
C GLU A 237 29.48 -6.95 20.34
N GLY A 238 28.17 -6.93 20.16
CA GLY A 238 27.21 -6.40 21.13
C GLY A 238 25.94 -7.26 21.11
N ASN A 239 25.36 -7.56 22.27
CA ASN A 239 24.14 -8.36 22.38
C ASN A 239 23.11 -7.57 23.18
N PHE A 240 21.95 -7.34 22.56
CA PHE A 240 20.92 -6.44 23.08
C PHE A 240 19.60 -7.17 23.34
N ASN A 241 19.18 -8.06 22.42
CA ASN A 241 17.84 -8.65 22.42
C ASN A 241 16.74 -7.59 22.69
N TRP A 242 16.88 -6.44 22.05
CA TRP A 242 16.06 -5.25 22.30
C TRP A 242 14.94 -5.14 21.27
N ARG A 243 13.77 -4.67 21.67
CA ARG A 243 12.62 -4.49 20.77
C ARG A 243 12.19 -3.03 20.72
N PHE A 244 12.38 -2.40 19.56
CA PHE A 244 11.74 -1.14 19.23
C PHE A 244 10.30 -1.38 18.77
N ILE A 245 9.38 -0.53 19.24
CA ILE A 245 7.97 -0.54 18.85
C ILE A 245 7.60 0.87 18.44
N PHE A 246 7.30 1.07 17.16
CA PHE A 246 6.87 2.35 16.61
C PHE A 246 5.41 2.28 16.18
N PRO A 247 4.47 2.92 16.89
CA PRO A 247 3.11 3.09 16.41
C PRO A 247 3.09 4.19 15.33
N PHE A 248 2.40 3.95 14.23
CA PHE A 248 2.27 4.96 13.16
C PHE A 248 0.99 4.78 12.37
N GLU A 249 0.61 5.81 11.62
CA GLU A 249 -0.52 5.78 10.71
C GLU A 249 -0.06 5.55 9.28
N PHE A 250 -0.76 4.68 8.54
CA PHE A 250 -0.35 4.21 7.22
C PHE A 250 -1.53 4.17 6.26
N LEU A 251 -1.28 4.53 5.01
CA LEU A 251 -2.19 4.35 3.88
C LEU A 251 -1.69 3.20 3.00
N PRO A 252 -2.26 1.98 3.13
CA PRO A 252 -1.76 0.78 2.45
C PRO A 252 -1.73 0.90 0.93
N MET A 253 -2.71 1.57 0.33
CA MET A 253 -2.82 1.72 -1.12
C MET A 253 -1.78 2.71 -1.68
N GLU A 254 -1.48 3.77 -0.94
CA GLU A 254 -0.49 4.77 -1.32
C GLU A 254 0.93 4.38 -0.87
N GLN A 255 1.05 3.37 0.00
CA GLN A 255 2.28 2.94 0.64
C GLN A 255 3.03 4.09 1.34
N VAL A 256 2.30 4.97 2.03
CA VAL A 256 2.85 6.12 2.76
C VAL A 256 2.43 6.13 4.22
N CYS A 257 3.34 6.54 5.08
CA CYS A 257 3.06 6.91 6.46
C CYS A 257 2.43 8.29 6.49
N VAL A 258 1.49 8.45 7.40
CA VAL A 258 0.72 9.67 7.65
C VAL A 258 1.16 10.16 9.03
N LEU A 259 1.91 11.25 9.05
CA LEU A 259 2.45 11.81 10.28
C LEU A 259 1.73 13.11 10.63
N PRO A 260 1.26 13.26 11.88
CA PRO A 260 0.69 14.52 12.33
C PRO A 260 1.81 15.55 12.45
N ARG A 261 1.73 16.65 11.70
CA ARG A 261 2.65 17.79 11.83
C ARG A 261 1.86 19.00 12.31
N LYS A 262 2.32 19.61 13.40
CA LYS A 262 1.88 20.95 13.79
C LYS A 262 2.93 21.93 13.30
N GLU A 263 2.61 22.73 12.27
CA GLU A 263 3.54 23.75 11.78
C GLU A 263 3.69 24.91 12.78
N TYR A 264 2.67 25.20 13.60
CA TYR A 264 2.74 26.19 14.66
C TYR A 264 1.94 25.75 15.90
N LEU A 265 2.33 26.22 17.09
CA LEU A 265 1.60 25.99 18.35
C LEU A 265 0.13 26.49 18.33
N TRP A 266 -0.24 27.28 17.32
CA TRP A 266 -1.56 27.90 17.15
C TRP A 266 -2.25 27.56 15.82
N SER A 267 -1.72 26.62 15.03
CA SER A 267 -2.40 26.19 13.80
C SER A 267 -3.62 25.34 14.16
N LEU A 268 -4.82 25.81 13.80
CA LEU A 268 -6.07 25.06 13.95
C LEU A 268 -6.13 23.83 13.03
N ASP A 269 -5.48 23.89 11.88
CA ASP A 269 -5.43 22.79 10.92
C ASP A 269 -4.20 21.90 11.18
N GLU A 270 -4.43 20.63 11.48
CA GLU A 270 -3.38 19.61 11.52
C GLU A 270 -2.88 19.35 10.10
N THR A 271 -1.74 19.93 9.74
CA THR A 271 -1.07 19.59 8.47
C THR A 271 -0.58 18.15 8.56
N VAL A 272 -1.07 17.31 7.65
CA VAL A 272 -0.69 15.91 7.60
C VAL A 272 0.47 15.75 6.62
N LEU A 273 1.63 15.28 7.12
CA LEU A 273 2.78 14.99 6.29
C LEU A 273 2.72 13.53 5.81
N LYS A 274 2.81 13.31 4.50
CA LYS A 274 2.91 11.98 3.90
C LYS A 274 4.37 11.68 3.56
N VAL A 275 4.93 10.66 4.20
CA VAL A 275 6.32 10.21 3.98
C VAL A 275 6.38 8.73 3.63
N PRO A 276 7.38 8.29 2.84
CA PRO A 276 7.59 6.87 2.63
C PRO A 276 7.92 6.16 3.97
N PRO A 277 7.44 4.93 4.17
CA PRO A 277 7.72 4.14 5.37
C PRO A 277 9.19 3.70 5.40
N LYS A 278 10.04 4.47 6.08
CA LYS A 278 11.49 4.21 6.17
C LYS A 278 11.94 4.18 7.63
N LEU A 279 12.49 3.04 8.04
CA LEU A 279 13.15 2.88 9.34
C LEU A 279 14.63 3.26 9.20
N ILE A 280 15.11 4.12 10.07
CA ILE A 280 16.51 4.51 10.16
C ILE A 280 17.07 3.91 11.45
N LEU A 281 18.12 3.10 11.32
CA LEU A 281 18.87 2.57 12.46
C LEU A 281 20.30 3.08 12.39
N GLN A 282 20.87 3.45 13.53
CA GLN A 282 22.23 3.92 13.65
C GLN A 282 22.94 3.25 14.83
N VAL A 283 24.20 2.89 14.63
CA VAL A 283 25.06 2.34 15.69
C VAL A 283 26.00 3.44 16.18
N TRP A 284 26.15 3.55 17.49
CA TRP A 284 26.88 4.63 18.17
C TRP A 284 27.83 4.05 19.23
N ASP A 285 28.94 4.74 19.46
CA ASP A 285 29.82 4.53 20.61
C ASP A 285 29.44 5.50 21.73
N ASN A 286 29.26 5.01 22.95
CA ASN A 286 28.88 5.83 24.11
C ASN A 286 30.11 6.29 24.88
N ASP A 287 30.59 7.49 24.58
CA ASP A 287 31.73 8.09 25.24
C ASP A 287 31.35 8.69 26.60
N LYS A 288 32.20 8.50 27.62
CA LYS A 288 31.94 9.06 28.96
C LYS A 288 32.35 10.52 29.12
N PHE A 289 33.19 11.05 28.22
CA PHE A 289 33.82 12.37 28.38
C PHE A 289 33.79 13.24 27.10
N SER A 290 33.24 12.73 25.99
CA SER A 290 33.07 13.39 24.69
C SER A 290 31.63 13.19 24.16
N ALA A 291 31.30 13.84 23.03
CA ALA A 291 30.05 13.56 22.33
C ALA A 291 30.17 12.20 21.62
N ASP A 292 29.14 11.36 21.75
CA ASP A 292 29.07 10.03 21.14
C ASP A 292 29.48 10.04 19.65
N ASP A 293 30.33 9.10 19.25
CA ASP A 293 30.76 8.96 17.86
C ASP A 293 29.79 8.07 17.05
N PHE A 294 29.44 8.57 15.86
CA PHE A 294 28.57 7.85 14.92
C PHE A 294 29.38 6.78 14.17
N LEU A 295 28.92 5.52 14.27
CA LEU A 295 29.64 4.39 13.68
C LEU A 295 29.06 4.01 12.30
N ALA A 296 27.74 3.86 12.19
CA ALA A 296 27.09 3.44 10.95
C ALA A 296 25.60 3.79 10.89
N GLN A 297 25.05 3.94 9.67
CA GLN A 297 23.62 4.09 9.40
C GLN A 297 23.13 2.99 8.46
N LEU A 298 22.06 2.31 8.84
CA LEU A 298 21.43 1.26 8.06
C LEU A 298 20.24 1.79 7.27
N PRO A 299 20.25 1.74 5.93
CA PRO A 299 19.04 1.92 5.14
C PRO A 299 18.21 0.63 5.22
N VAL A 300 17.10 0.66 5.96
CA VAL A 300 16.13 -0.45 5.95
C VAL A 300 15.29 -0.33 4.67
N PRO A 301 15.10 -1.42 3.89
CA PRO A 301 14.27 -1.37 2.69
C PRO A 301 12.80 -1.08 3.03
N PRO A 302 11.98 -0.69 2.03
CA PRO A 302 10.59 -0.31 2.24
C PRO A 302 9.82 -1.40 3.00
N LEU A 303 9.02 -0.96 3.97
CA LEU A 303 8.31 -1.86 4.88
C LEU A 303 7.44 -2.87 4.11
N PRO A 304 7.36 -4.14 4.58
CA PRO A 304 6.61 -5.19 3.91
C PRO A 304 5.11 -4.88 3.87
N ASN A 305 4.43 -5.35 2.84
CA ASN A 305 3.01 -5.03 2.64
C ASN A 305 2.08 -5.80 3.59
N GLU A 306 0.80 -5.42 3.67
CA GLU A 306 -0.20 -6.00 4.59
C GLU A 306 -0.22 -7.56 4.59
N GLU A 307 0.07 -8.20 3.45
CA GLU A 307 0.06 -9.67 3.32
C GLU A 307 1.41 -10.34 3.56
N GLN A 308 2.49 -9.56 3.68
CA GLN A 308 3.81 -10.03 4.05
C GLN A 308 4.04 -9.74 5.54
N GLN A 309 3.23 -10.37 6.40
CA GLN A 309 3.64 -10.63 7.79
C GLN A 309 4.81 -11.61 7.75
N ARG A 310 5.98 -11.11 7.36
CA ARG A 310 7.23 -11.84 7.32
C ARG A 310 8.20 -11.07 8.18
N ASP A 311 8.81 -11.79 9.11
CA ASP A 311 10.04 -11.36 9.75
C ASP A 311 11.08 -11.20 8.64
N VAL A 312 11.44 -9.95 8.32
CA VAL A 312 12.53 -9.70 7.39
C VAL A 312 13.80 -9.57 8.21
N GLU A 313 14.67 -10.57 8.09
CA GLU A 313 16.00 -10.54 8.69
C GLU A 313 16.95 -9.73 7.81
N TYR A 314 17.53 -8.68 8.38
CA TYR A 314 18.56 -7.88 7.75
C TYR A 314 19.90 -8.20 8.38
N PHE A 315 20.88 -8.52 7.54
CA PHE A 315 22.28 -8.67 7.92
C PHE A 315 23.08 -7.63 7.16
N VAL A 316 23.63 -6.63 7.85
CA VAL A 316 24.51 -5.64 7.23
C VAL A 316 25.65 -5.35 8.17
N GLN A 317 26.89 -5.45 7.66
CA GLN A 317 28.14 -5.20 8.39
C GLN A 317 28.12 -5.83 9.80
N GLY A 318 27.71 -7.09 9.85
CA GLY A 318 27.76 -7.86 11.07
C GLY A 318 26.63 -7.64 12.09
N ALA A 319 25.66 -6.75 11.88
CA ALA A 319 24.52 -6.67 12.79
C ALA A 319 23.31 -7.47 12.28
N GLY A 320 22.72 -8.29 13.16
CA GLY A 320 21.56 -9.14 12.88
C GLY A 320 20.29 -8.51 13.43
N PHE A 321 19.36 -8.15 12.54
CA PHE A 321 18.09 -7.54 12.89
C PHE A 321 16.92 -8.30 12.29
N SER A 322 15.78 -8.29 12.96
CA SER A 322 14.51 -8.75 12.38
C SER A 322 13.46 -7.66 12.50
N CYS A 323 12.75 -7.39 11.41
CA CYS A 323 11.72 -6.36 11.35
C CYS A 323 10.40 -6.94 10.83
N ALA A 324 9.29 -6.60 11.51
CA ALA A 324 7.96 -7.03 11.12
C ALA A 324 6.92 -5.93 11.34
N MET A 325 5.94 -5.87 10.44
CA MET A 325 4.77 -4.99 10.54
C MET A 325 3.52 -5.77 10.93
N ALA A 326 2.77 -5.24 11.89
CA ALA A 326 1.48 -5.82 12.27
C ALA A 326 0.46 -4.74 12.66
N LYS A 327 -0.82 -5.12 12.61
CA LYS A 327 -1.88 -4.32 13.24
C LYS A 327 -1.77 -4.45 14.77
N PRO A 328 -2.13 -3.41 15.54
CA PRO A 328 -2.19 -3.48 16.99
C PRO A 328 -3.00 -4.69 17.47
N GLY A 329 -2.46 -5.48 18.38
CA GLY A 329 -3.13 -6.65 18.96
C GLY A 329 -3.01 -7.96 18.17
N LEU A 330 -2.41 -7.99 16.96
CA LEU A 330 -2.06 -9.26 16.32
C LEU A 330 -0.74 -9.82 16.89
N LYS A 331 -0.74 -11.11 17.24
CA LYS A 331 0.49 -11.83 17.60
C LYS A 331 1.25 -12.20 16.32
N ILE A 332 2.46 -11.69 16.18
CA ILE A 332 3.41 -12.16 15.18
C ILE A 332 3.95 -13.49 15.70
N SER A 333 3.64 -14.59 15.02
CA SER A 333 4.18 -15.91 15.36
C SER A 333 5.60 -16.01 14.84
N ASN A 334 6.59 -16.18 15.72
CA ASN A 334 7.97 -16.48 15.35
C ASN A 334 7.99 -17.65 14.36
N CYS A 335 8.39 -17.39 13.12
CA CYS A 335 8.85 -18.46 12.24
C CYS A 335 10.32 -18.73 12.56
N LEU A 336 10.60 -19.25 13.77
CA LEU A 336 11.84 -19.97 14.06
C LEU A 336 11.76 -21.33 13.36
N GLY A 337 11.83 -21.31 12.02
CA GLY A 337 11.82 -22.48 11.17
C GLY A 337 13.06 -22.45 10.29
N GLN A 338 14.03 -23.32 10.63
CA GLN A 338 15.29 -23.60 9.92
C GLN A 338 16.52 -22.75 10.29
N MET A 339 16.91 -22.74 11.57
CA MET A 339 18.33 -22.67 11.94
C MET A 339 18.83 -24.09 12.22
N SER A 340 19.24 -24.82 11.18
CA SER A 340 20.09 -26.01 11.30
C SER A 340 20.66 -26.37 9.93
N SER A 341 21.74 -25.71 9.53
CA SER A 341 22.80 -26.29 8.68
C SER A 341 23.82 -25.22 8.25
N ALA A 342 24.66 -24.77 9.18
CA ALA A 342 25.96 -24.18 8.84
C ALA A 342 26.84 -24.10 10.09
N PHE A 343 27.34 -25.25 10.58
CA PHE A 343 28.50 -25.29 11.47
C PHE A 343 29.47 -26.37 10.99
N PRO A 344 30.76 -26.04 10.78
CA PRO A 344 31.77 -27.05 10.49
C PRO A 344 32.10 -27.85 11.74
N THR A 345 32.29 -29.15 11.52
CA THR A 345 32.55 -30.19 12.51
C THR A 345 33.96 -30.07 13.09
N SER A 346 34.10 -29.95 14.42
CA SER A 346 35.26 -30.51 15.12
C SER A 346 35.06 -30.59 16.63
N LEU A 347 35.57 -31.69 17.18
CA LEU A 347 35.79 -32.06 18.59
C LEU A 347 34.60 -32.65 19.37
N ARG A 348 34.81 -33.94 19.62
CA ARG A 348 34.02 -34.94 20.33
C ARG A 348 34.57 -35.03 21.75
N GLN A 349 33.74 -34.89 22.79
CA GLN A 349 33.80 -35.78 23.97
C GLN A 349 32.56 -35.65 24.87
N GLN A 350 31.86 -36.78 24.92
CA GLN A 350 30.96 -37.35 25.93
C GLN A 350 30.68 -36.60 27.24
N SER A 351 29.39 -36.48 27.58
CA SER A 351 28.82 -37.21 28.72
C SER A 351 27.28 -37.25 28.63
N HIS A 352 26.74 -38.47 28.72
CA HIS A 352 25.32 -38.79 28.90
C HIS A 352 24.71 -38.08 30.11
N LEU A 353 23.42 -37.72 30.05
CA LEU A 353 22.38 -38.29 30.91
C LEU A 353 20.97 -37.76 30.56
N ASP A 354 20.02 -38.65 30.80
CA ASP A 354 18.59 -38.65 30.51
C ASP A 354 17.77 -37.46 31.01
N GLY A 355 16.56 -37.28 30.46
CA GLY A 355 15.57 -36.39 31.09
C GLY A 355 14.31 -36.07 30.30
N ASN A 356 13.50 -37.09 30.03
CA ASN A 356 12.19 -37.02 29.40
C ASN A 356 11.12 -36.49 30.39
N VAL A 357 10.47 -35.33 30.16
CA VAL A 357 9.14 -35.01 30.76
C VAL A 357 8.36 -34.07 29.85
N GLY A 358 7.26 -34.57 29.27
CA GLY A 358 6.17 -33.78 28.73
C GLY A 358 5.07 -33.49 29.77
N ARG A 359 4.20 -32.53 29.43
CA ARG A 359 2.83 -32.23 29.92
C ARG A 359 2.64 -30.72 29.99
N GLU A 360 1.47 -30.12 29.80
CA GLU A 360 0.15 -30.53 29.33
C GLU A 360 -0.58 -29.21 29.08
N GLN A 361 -1.35 -29.14 28.01
CA GLN A 361 -2.32 -28.08 27.78
C GLN A 361 -3.47 -28.18 28.81
N ARG A 362 -3.89 -27.05 29.36
CA ARG A 362 -5.23 -26.89 29.95
C ARG A 362 -5.87 -25.60 29.45
N GLN A 363 -6.88 -25.78 28.60
CA GLN A 363 -7.90 -24.77 28.31
C GLN A 363 -8.98 -24.82 29.40
N GLY A 364 -9.53 -23.66 29.73
CA GLY A 364 -10.77 -23.50 30.47
C GLY A 364 -11.37 -22.10 30.24
N PRO A 365 -12.71 -21.94 30.25
CA PRO A 365 -13.45 -20.94 29.47
C PRO A 365 -14.12 -19.85 30.34
N TRP A 366 -15.04 -19.07 29.71
CA TRP A 366 -16.00 -18.06 30.24
C TRP A 366 -15.47 -16.62 30.31
N GLY A 367 -16.17 -15.55 29.89
CA GLY A 367 -17.56 -15.36 29.48
C GLY A 367 -17.84 -13.91 28.97
N ARG A 368 -19.09 -13.68 28.55
CA ARG A 368 -19.67 -12.43 27.99
C ARG A 368 -19.92 -11.33 29.04
N ALA A 369 -19.77 -10.05 28.66
CA ALA A 369 -20.60 -8.88 29.05
C ALA A 369 -20.18 -7.66 28.19
N ARG A 370 -21.07 -7.11 27.33
CA ARG A 370 -21.96 -5.92 27.48
C ARG A 370 -21.27 -4.54 27.53
N GLU A 371 -21.73 -3.68 26.61
CA GLU A 371 -21.41 -2.26 26.37
C GLU A 371 -21.85 -1.31 27.51
N PRO A 372 -21.33 -0.07 27.47
CA PRO A 372 -22.23 1.08 27.49
C PRO A 372 -21.86 2.16 26.44
N GLY A 373 -22.90 2.81 25.90
CA GLY A 373 -22.77 3.94 24.97
C GLY A 373 -22.54 5.28 25.65
N GLN A 374 -21.99 6.24 24.89
CA GLN A 374 -22.05 7.67 25.17
C GLN A 374 -22.15 8.47 23.86
N HIS A 375 -23.07 9.44 23.86
CA HIS A 375 -23.30 10.46 22.84
C HIS A 375 -22.25 11.57 22.93
N TYR A 376 -21.76 12.06 21.78
CA TYR A 376 -21.27 13.43 21.65
C TYR A 376 -21.64 14.03 20.28
N SER A 377 -22.05 15.29 20.34
CA SER A 377 -22.58 16.17 19.29
C SER A 377 -21.47 16.72 18.38
N TYR A 378 -21.71 16.71 17.07
CA TYR A 378 -20.86 17.35 16.06
C TYR A 378 -21.40 18.75 15.70
N GLN A 379 -20.53 19.75 15.73
CA GLN A 379 -20.70 20.98 14.96
C GLN A 379 -19.98 20.80 13.61
N GLN A 380 -20.68 21.14 12.53
CA GLN A 380 -20.31 20.92 11.14
C GLN A 380 -19.48 22.09 10.59
N GLU A 381 -18.41 21.77 9.86
CA GLU A 381 -17.90 22.59 8.76
C GLU A 381 -17.96 21.75 7.47
N THR A 382 -18.39 22.40 6.41
CA THR A 382 -19.16 21.81 5.31
C THR A 382 -18.26 21.50 4.10
N PHE A 383 -18.12 20.22 3.74
CA PHE A 383 -17.86 19.80 2.37
C PHE A 383 -18.90 18.73 2.00
N GLY A 384 -19.85 19.10 1.16
CA GLY A 384 -21.03 18.32 0.84
C GLY A 384 -20.72 17.08 0.00
N LEU A 385 -20.90 15.90 0.60
CA LEU A 385 -21.08 14.61 -0.08
C LEU A 385 -22.41 14.03 0.41
N ALA A 386 -23.48 14.26 -0.35
CA ALA A 386 -24.79 13.70 -0.04
C ALA A 386 -24.87 12.24 -0.52
N LYS A 387 -25.12 11.33 0.44
CA LYS A 387 -25.67 9.99 0.18
C LYS A 387 -27.19 10.14 0.05
N PHE A 388 -27.75 9.69 -1.06
CA PHE A 388 -29.20 9.52 -1.20
C PHE A 388 -29.56 8.03 -1.07
N HIS A 389 -30.51 7.74 -0.18
CA HIS A 389 -31.40 6.60 -0.28
C HIS A 389 -32.78 7.12 -0.74
N PRO A 390 -33.55 6.29 -1.46
CA PRO A 390 -34.68 6.71 -2.31
C PRO A 390 -35.80 7.47 -1.61
#